data_AF-A0A523DWL3-F1
#
_entry.id   AF-A0A523DWL3-F1
#
_cell.length_a   1.000
_cell.length_b   1.000
_cell.length_c   1.000
_cell.angle_alpha   90.00
_cell.angle_beta   90.00
_cell.angle_gamma   90.00
#
_symmetry.space_group_name_H-M   'P 1'
#
loop_
_entity.id
_entity.type
_entity.pdbx_description
1 polymer ?
#
loop_
_entity_poly.entity_id
_entity_poly.type
_entity_poly.pdbx_seq_one_letter_code
_entity_poly.pdbx_strand_id
1 'polypeptide(L)'
;MGDHAIGIRESNDPAHGRVLRLDANGNVQALVRGSDQWGAVRLEADILFPDDADNYLEIVYNYEASDGRIDFGGLYIKGNGSYIRANPWYDGNASRLLYEEYMTPLEGDDAVQIDAWHHIKAEIMGNVCHLYVGDADVSSCSVSRSHRASW
;
A
#
# COMPACT_ATOMS: atom_id res chain seq x y z
N MET A 1 -11.23 -23.24 14.08
CA MET A 1 -10.98 -22.92 12.65
C MET A 1 -10.41 -21.52 12.66
N GLY A 2 -9.16 -21.34 12.23
CA GLY A 2 -8.55 -20.01 12.25
C GLY A 2 -9.15 -19.18 11.14
N ASP A 3 -9.70 -18.02 11.46
CA ASP A 3 -10.14 -17.06 10.45
C ASP A 3 -8.93 -16.71 9.57
N HIS A 4 -9.08 -16.86 8.26
CA HIS A 4 -8.06 -16.45 7.32
C HIS A 4 -7.90 -14.93 7.40
N ALA A 5 -6.67 -14.45 7.50
CA ALA A 5 -6.36 -13.01 7.59
C ALA A 5 -6.72 -12.22 6.31
N ILE A 6 -7.15 -12.92 5.26
CA ILE A 6 -7.62 -12.35 4.00
C ILE A 6 -8.93 -13.07 3.66
N GLY A 7 -9.99 -12.32 3.34
CA GLY A 7 -11.27 -12.90 2.96
C GLY A 7 -12.08 -11.99 2.04
N ILE A 8 -13.07 -12.55 1.37
CA ILE A 8 -14.07 -11.77 0.62
C ILE A 8 -15.30 -11.61 1.50
N ARG A 9 -15.79 -10.37 1.67
CA ARG A 9 -17.00 -10.08 2.45
C ARG A 9 -17.90 -9.12 1.70
N GLU A 10 -19.20 -9.15 2.01
CA GLU A 10 -20.12 -8.09 1.61
C GLU A 10 -19.75 -6.80 2.36
N SER A 11 -19.64 -5.69 1.63
CA SER A 11 -19.35 -4.36 2.21
C SER A 11 -20.56 -3.76 2.92
N ASN A 12 -21.77 -4.23 2.60
CA ASN A 12 -23.05 -3.59 2.91
C ASN A 12 -23.21 -2.18 2.29
N ASP A 13 -22.29 -1.78 1.41
CA ASP A 13 -22.41 -0.61 0.56
C ASP A 13 -22.83 -1.05 -0.86
N PRO A 14 -24.01 -0.63 -1.35
CA PRO A 14 -24.49 -0.96 -2.69
C PRO A 14 -23.53 -0.61 -3.82
N ALA A 15 -22.65 0.39 -3.66
CA ALA A 15 -21.69 0.78 -4.68
C ALA A 15 -20.51 -0.19 -4.81
N HIS A 16 -20.14 -0.87 -3.72
CA HIS A 16 -18.91 -1.68 -3.66
C HIS A 16 -19.16 -3.19 -3.64
N GLY A 17 -20.35 -3.63 -3.22
CA GLY A 17 -20.74 -5.05 -3.24
C GLY A 17 -19.82 -5.95 -2.40
N ARG A 18 -19.02 -6.80 -3.06
CA ARG A 18 -18.07 -7.70 -2.38
C ARG A 18 -16.66 -7.16 -2.43
N VAL A 19 -16.03 -7.12 -1.27
CA VAL A 19 -14.71 -6.50 -1.08
C VAL A 19 -13.70 -7.50 -0.51
N LEU A 20 -12.43 -7.28 -0.84
CA LEU A 20 -11.32 -7.96 -0.20
C LEU A 20 -11.08 -7.33 1.16
N ARG A 21 -11.26 -8.10 2.23
CA ARG A 21 -10.98 -7.70 3.60
C ARG A 21 -9.64 -8.27 4.04
N LEU A 22 -8.80 -7.38 4.56
CA LEU A 22 -7.55 -7.71 5.23
C LEU A 22 -7.80 -7.58 6.74
N ASP A 23 -7.82 -8.70 7.46
CA ASP A 23 -8.00 -8.74 8.90
C ASP A 23 -6.63 -8.57 9.59
N ALA A 24 -6.46 -7.48 10.34
CA ALA A 24 -5.21 -7.12 11.01
C ALA A 24 -4.87 -8.10 12.16
N ASN A 25 -4.28 -9.25 11.82
CA ASN A 25 -3.68 -10.20 12.75
C ASN A 25 -2.13 -10.18 12.59
N GLY A 26 -1.53 -9.00 12.60
CA GLY A 26 -0.09 -8.80 12.35
C GLY A 26 0.24 -8.42 10.90
N ASN A 27 1.43 -8.80 10.42
CA ASN A 27 1.91 -8.47 9.08
C ASN A 27 1.28 -9.39 8.03
N VAL A 28 0.10 -9.04 7.54
CA VAL A 28 -0.60 -9.79 6.50
C VAL A 28 -0.21 -9.20 5.14
N GLN A 29 0.52 -9.97 4.35
CA GLN A 29 0.84 -9.63 2.97
C GLN A 29 0.02 -10.50 2.03
N ALA A 30 -0.76 -9.87 1.16
CA ALA A 30 -1.49 -10.55 0.10
C ALA A 30 -0.76 -10.30 -1.22
N LEU A 31 -0.22 -11.36 -1.84
CA LEU A 31 0.38 -11.26 -3.17
C LEU A 31 -0.60 -11.82 -4.21
N VAL A 32 -0.79 -11.09 -5.30
CA VAL A 32 -1.58 -11.57 -6.43
C VAL A 32 -0.75 -12.61 -7.18
N ARG A 33 -1.29 -13.82 -7.33
CA ARG A 33 -0.60 -14.89 -8.06
C ARG A 33 -0.27 -14.44 -9.49
N GLY A 34 1.00 -14.56 -9.88
CA GLY A 34 1.49 -14.20 -11.21
C GLY A 34 1.83 -12.73 -11.39
N SER A 35 1.77 -11.91 -10.33
CA SER A 35 2.12 -10.48 -10.41
C SER A 35 3.62 -10.23 -10.62
N ASP A 36 4.46 -11.25 -10.42
CA ASP A 36 5.89 -11.25 -10.72
C ASP A 36 6.19 -11.15 -12.22
N GLN A 37 5.21 -11.45 -13.07
CA GLN A 37 5.31 -11.34 -14.53
C GLN A 37 4.73 -10.04 -15.08
N TRP A 38 4.19 -9.18 -14.20
CA TRP A 38 3.59 -7.92 -14.62
C TRP A 38 4.67 -6.89 -14.96
N GLY A 39 4.47 -6.16 -16.06
CA GLY A 39 5.35 -5.07 -16.49
C GLY A 39 4.96 -3.75 -15.82
N ALA A 40 4.73 -2.71 -16.61
CA ALA A 40 4.09 -1.50 -16.09
C ALA A 40 2.63 -1.80 -15.75
N VAL A 41 2.20 -1.42 -14.54
CA VAL A 41 0.86 -1.70 -14.02
C VAL A 41 0.23 -0.42 -13.51
N ARG A 42 -1.04 -0.23 -13.84
CA ARG A 42 -1.92 0.74 -13.19
C ARG A 42 -2.96 -0.02 -12.39
N LEU A 43 -2.99 0.23 -11.09
CA LEU A 43 -4.00 -0.27 -10.15
C LEU A 43 -4.91 0.87 -9.75
N GLU A 44 -6.21 0.62 -9.75
CA GLU A 44 -7.22 1.51 -9.21
C GLU A 44 -8.09 0.71 -8.26
N ALA A 45 -8.39 1.28 -7.09
CA ALA A 45 -9.18 0.62 -6.08
C ALA A 45 -9.85 1.64 -5.17
N ASP A 46 -11.00 1.28 -4.63
CA ASP A 46 -11.60 2.00 -3.50
C ASP A 46 -11.23 1.26 -2.21
N ILE A 47 -10.76 2.03 -1.23
CA ILE A 47 -10.28 1.51 0.06
C ILE A 47 -11.08 2.12 1.20
N LEU A 48 -11.23 1.37 2.29
CA LEU A 48 -11.91 1.81 3.50
C LEU A 48 -11.14 1.37 4.73
N PHE A 49 -10.90 2.32 5.63
CA PHE A 49 -10.39 2.05 6.98
C PHE A 49 -11.58 2.08 7.95
N PRO A 50 -11.99 0.93 8.52
CA PRO A 50 -13.28 0.84 9.23
C PRO A 50 -13.27 1.45 10.63
N ASP A 51 -12.10 1.62 11.22
CA ASP A 51 -11.94 2.17 12.56
C ASP A 51 -10.64 2.97 12.68
N ASP A 52 -10.50 3.67 13.80
CA ASP A 52 -9.35 4.53 14.13
C ASP A 52 -8.16 3.77 14.71
N ALA A 53 -8.17 2.43 14.65
CA ALA A 53 -7.03 1.63 15.08
C ALA A 53 -5.81 1.93 14.20
N ASP A 54 -4.66 1.37 14.59
CA ASP A 54 -3.37 1.57 13.92
C ASP A 54 -3.28 0.84 12.56
N ASN A 55 -4.25 1.08 11.69
CA ASN A 55 -4.41 0.44 10.38
C ASN A 55 -3.56 1.13 9.32
N TYR A 56 -3.09 0.36 8.36
CA TYR A 56 -2.44 0.85 7.16
C TYR A 56 -2.64 -0.13 6.01
N LEU A 57 -2.64 0.39 4.78
CA LEU A 57 -2.62 -0.41 3.57
C LEU A 57 -1.31 -0.15 2.85
N GLU A 58 -0.50 -1.18 2.61
CA GLU A 58 0.76 -1.07 1.87
C GLU A 58 0.62 -1.66 0.47
N ILE A 59 0.97 -0.85 -0.53
CA ILE A 59 1.14 -1.31 -1.91
C ILE A 59 2.58 -1.80 -2.05
N VAL A 60 2.71 -3.12 -2.15
CA VAL A 60 3.98 -3.80 -2.37
C VAL A 60 4.25 -3.90 -3.86
N TYR A 61 5.44 -3.47 -4.30
CA TYR A 61 5.87 -3.55 -5.69
C TYR A 61 7.32 -4.02 -5.80
N ASN A 62 7.67 -4.65 -6.94
CA ASN A 62 8.99 -5.23 -7.19
C ASN A 62 9.45 -6.18 -6.07
N TYR A 63 8.56 -7.08 -5.67
CA TYR A 63 8.85 -8.10 -4.66
C TYR A 63 9.84 -9.14 -5.20
N GLU A 64 10.95 -9.30 -4.50
CA GLU A 64 11.96 -10.31 -4.78
C GLU A 64 12.28 -11.07 -3.49
N ALA A 65 12.24 -12.39 -3.57
CA ALA A 65 12.65 -13.28 -2.50
C ALA A 65 13.78 -14.20 -2.98
N SER A 66 14.86 -14.27 -2.22
CA SER A 66 15.98 -15.20 -2.40
C SER A 66 16.35 -15.85 -1.06
N ASP A 67 17.29 -16.80 -1.06
CA ASP A 67 17.73 -17.48 0.15
C ASP A 67 18.15 -16.49 1.25
N GLY A 68 17.28 -16.32 2.25
CA GLY A 68 17.49 -15.44 3.40
C GLY A 68 17.20 -13.95 3.19
N ARG A 69 16.69 -13.52 2.02
CA ARG A 69 16.49 -12.10 1.70
C ARG A 69 15.15 -11.84 1.02
N ILE A 70 14.47 -10.79 1.48
CA ILE A 70 13.25 -10.27 0.89
C ILE A 70 13.45 -8.77 0.64
N ASP A 71 13.25 -8.35 -0.60
CA ASP A 71 13.30 -6.96 -1.02
C ASP A 71 11.99 -6.56 -1.69
N PHE A 72 11.49 -5.36 -1.38
CA PHE A 72 10.38 -4.76 -2.10
C PHE A 72 10.33 -3.26 -1.85
N GLY A 73 9.65 -2.54 -2.75
CA GLY A 73 9.19 -1.20 -2.47
C GLY A 73 7.81 -1.23 -1.82
N GLY A 74 7.60 -0.37 -0.83
CA GLY A 74 6.32 -0.17 -0.16
C GLY A 74 5.91 1.29 -0.21
N LEU A 75 4.65 1.55 -0.58
CA LEU A 75 3.96 2.80 -0.29
C LEU A 75 2.77 2.45 0.59
N TYR A 76 2.76 2.92 1.84
CA TYR A 76 1.62 2.68 2.71
C TYR A 76 0.80 3.93 2.97
N ILE A 77 -0.51 3.74 3.01
CA ILE A 77 -1.52 4.75 3.36
C ILE A 77 -1.91 4.52 4.81
N LYS A 78 -1.84 5.55 5.64
CA LYS A 78 -2.24 5.50 7.04
C LYS A 78 -3.68 5.95 7.23
N GLY A 79 -4.51 5.08 7.83
CA GLY A 79 -5.91 5.39 8.14
C GLY A 79 -6.06 6.49 9.19
N ASN A 80 -5.63 6.23 10.43
CA ASN A 80 -5.85 7.13 11.57
C ASN A 80 -4.87 8.33 11.68
N GLY A 81 -4.00 8.52 10.69
CA GLY A 81 -3.01 9.61 10.63
C GLY A 81 -2.99 10.38 9.32
N SER A 82 -3.78 9.96 8.32
CA SER A 82 -3.91 10.62 7.01
C SER A 82 -2.57 11.02 6.41
N TYR A 83 -1.73 10.03 6.08
CA TYR A 83 -0.47 10.26 5.39
C TYR A 83 -0.10 9.07 4.51
N ILE A 84 0.71 9.33 3.49
CA ILE A 84 1.44 8.30 2.73
C ILE A 84 2.85 8.22 3.28
N ARG A 85 3.43 7.02 3.33
CA ARG A 85 4.87 6.90 3.60
C ARG A 85 5.54 5.89 2.68
N ALA A 86 6.71 6.29 2.20
CA ALA A 86 7.64 5.43 1.51
C ALA A 86 8.34 4.48 2.48
N ASN A 87 8.30 3.19 2.17
CA ASN A 87 8.91 2.16 2.96
C ASN A 87 9.71 1.21 2.06
N PRO A 88 10.96 1.56 1.70
CA PRO A 88 11.84 0.62 1.05
C PRO A 88 12.20 -0.48 2.06
N TRP A 89 11.92 -1.72 1.66
CA TRP A 89 12.36 -2.92 2.36
C TRP A 89 13.58 -3.50 1.66
N TYR A 90 14.68 -3.58 2.40
CA TYR A 90 15.93 -4.15 1.93
C TYR A 90 16.45 -5.13 2.97
N ASP A 91 16.80 -6.33 2.53
CA ASP A 91 17.35 -7.36 3.41
C ASP A 91 16.47 -7.64 4.64
N GLY A 92 15.14 -7.67 4.42
CA GLY A 92 14.15 -7.89 5.48
C GLY A 92 13.98 -6.72 6.47
N ASN A 93 14.63 -5.57 6.25
CA ASN A 93 14.52 -4.41 7.12
C ASN A 93 13.66 -3.29 6.50
N ALA A 94 12.65 -2.86 7.24
CA ALA A 94 11.85 -1.68 6.91
C ALA A 94 12.61 -0.40 7.27
N SER A 95 12.86 0.48 6.30
CA SER A 95 13.55 1.75 6.56
C SER A 95 12.64 2.85 7.14
N ARG A 96 11.33 2.57 7.29
CA ARG A 96 10.28 3.54 7.68
C ARG A 96 10.46 4.27 9.01
N LEU A 97 11.32 3.77 9.90
CA LEU A 97 11.58 4.36 11.22
C LEU A 97 12.79 5.30 11.21
N LEU A 98 13.55 5.33 10.12
CA LEU A 98 14.82 6.04 10.06
C LEU A 98 14.71 7.42 9.39
N TYR A 99 13.65 7.68 8.63
CA TYR A 99 13.53 8.85 7.76
C TYR A 99 12.09 9.39 7.75
N GLU A 100 11.84 10.48 8.49
CA GLU A 100 10.54 11.15 8.51
C GLU A 100 10.24 11.87 7.19
N GLU A 101 11.27 12.24 6.43
CA GLU A 101 11.15 12.86 5.10
C GLU A 101 10.45 11.98 4.06
N TYR A 102 10.28 10.70 4.36
CA TYR A 102 9.52 9.75 3.54
C TYR A 102 8.03 9.75 3.82
N MET A 103 7.58 10.57 4.76
CA MET A 103 6.18 10.80 5.06
C MET A 103 5.64 12.01 4.29
N THR A 104 4.54 11.82 3.58
CA THR A 104 3.78 12.89 2.94
C THR A 104 2.42 12.99 3.62
N PRO A 105 2.15 14.06 4.38
CA PRO A 105 0.82 14.32 4.93
C PRO A 105 -0.22 14.37 3.81
N LEU A 106 -1.40 13.81 4.07
CA LEU A 106 -2.57 13.96 3.22
C LEU A 106 -3.54 14.93 3.89
N GLU A 107 -3.88 16.01 3.18
CA GLU A 107 -4.64 17.15 3.70
C GLU A 107 -5.78 17.53 2.75
N GLY A 108 -6.77 18.24 3.27
CA GLY A 108 -7.90 18.72 2.46
C GLY A 108 -8.70 17.56 1.86
N ASP A 109 -8.91 17.62 0.54
CA ASP A 109 -9.70 16.63 -0.20
C ASP A 109 -8.99 15.26 -0.32
N ASP A 110 -7.66 15.24 -0.14
CA ASP A 110 -6.87 14.00 -0.18
C ASP A 110 -6.82 13.29 1.20
N ALA A 111 -7.34 13.93 2.25
CA ALA A 111 -7.25 13.42 3.61
C ALA A 111 -8.06 12.13 3.80
N VAL A 112 -7.41 11.11 4.36
CA VAL A 112 -8.06 9.83 4.66
C VAL A 112 -8.96 10.00 5.88
N GLN A 113 -10.23 9.67 5.68
CA GLN A 113 -11.28 9.65 6.71
C GLN A 113 -11.60 8.21 7.10
N ILE A 114 -11.73 7.97 8.40
CA ILE A 114 -12.19 6.69 8.94
C ILE A 114 -13.66 6.48 8.59
N ASP A 115 -14.02 5.22 8.32
CA ASP A 115 -15.37 4.79 7.93
C ASP A 115 -15.87 5.47 6.65
N ALA A 116 -14.95 5.80 5.75
CA ALA A 116 -15.23 6.37 4.45
C ALA A 116 -14.46 5.63 3.34
N TRP A 117 -15.06 5.55 2.17
CA TRP A 117 -14.42 5.02 0.97
C TRP A 117 -13.55 6.10 0.33
N HIS A 118 -12.33 5.72 -0.03
CA HIS A 118 -11.37 6.58 -0.71
C HIS A 118 -10.92 5.91 -1.99
N HIS A 119 -11.00 6.63 -3.10
CA HIS A 119 -10.40 6.16 -4.34
C HIS A 119 -8.87 6.28 -4.26
N ILE A 120 -8.17 5.27 -4.76
CA ILE A 120 -6.72 5.31 -4.90
C ILE A 120 -6.32 4.83 -6.29
N LYS A 121 -5.21 5.37 -6.77
CA LYS A 121 -4.52 4.91 -7.97
C LYS A 121 -3.06 4.67 -7.66
N ALA A 122 -2.51 3.59 -8.18
CA ALA A 122 -1.09 3.31 -8.14
C ALA A 122 -0.55 3.01 -9.54
N GLU A 123 0.51 3.70 -9.94
CA GLU A 123 1.19 3.50 -11.21
C GLU A 123 2.60 2.99 -10.95
N ILE A 124 2.85 1.74 -11.34
CA ILE A 124 4.13 1.04 -11.18
C ILE A 124 4.81 1.01 -12.54
N MET A 125 5.94 1.69 -12.68
CA MET A 125 6.71 1.80 -13.92
C MET A 125 8.18 1.47 -13.64
N GLY A 126 8.59 0.27 -14.05
CA GLY A 126 9.93 -0.23 -13.76
C GLY A 126 10.18 -0.29 -12.26
N ASN A 127 11.11 0.51 -11.77
CA ASN A 127 11.46 0.56 -10.34
C ASN A 127 10.70 1.64 -9.55
N VAL A 128 9.79 2.40 -10.17
CA VAL A 128 9.07 3.50 -9.52
C VAL A 128 7.62 3.13 -9.28
N CYS A 129 7.10 3.51 -8.11
CA CYS A 129 5.67 3.51 -7.82
C CYS A 129 5.22 4.95 -7.51
N HIS A 130 4.16 5.38 -8.20
CA HIS A 130 3.44 6.61 -7.95
C HIS A 130 2.11 6.27 -7.28
N LEU A 131 1.79 6.91 -6.16
CA LEU A 131 0.53 6.72 -5.44
C LEU A 131 -0.25 8.03 -5.42
N TYR A 132 -1.55 7.91 -5.69
CA TYR A 132 -2.53 8.99 -5.73
C TYR A 132 -3.68 8.60 -4.79
N VAL A 133 -4.12 9.53 -3.97
CA VAL A 133 -5.33 9.41 -3.16
C VAL A 133 -6.36 10.40 -3.70
N GLY A 134 -7.61 9.98 -3.84
CA GLY A 134 -8.65 10.74 -4.51
C GLY A 134 -8.48 10.80 -6.03
N ASP A 135 -9.16 11.78 -6.65
CA ASP A 135 -9.11 12.04 -8.09
C ASP A 135 -7.91 12.93 -8.50
N ALA A 136 -6.81 12.87 -7.74
CA ALA A 136 -5.65 13.71 -7.97
C ALA A 136 -4.95 13.39 -9.31
N ASP A 137 -4.69 14.44 -10.10
CA ASP A 137 -3.90 14.37 -11.33
C ASP A 137 -2.38 14.35 -11.07
N VAL A 138 -1.96 14.73 -9.87
CA VAL A 138 -0.57 14.75 -9.40
C VAL A 138 -0.39 13.68 -8.33
N SER A 139 0.72 12.93 -8.37
CA SER A 139 0.97 11.88 -7.38
C SER A 139 1.13 12.49 -6.00
N SER A 140 0.38 11.97 -5.03
CA SER A 140 0.54 12.28 -3.62
C SER A 140 1.89 11.78 -3.09
N CYS A 141 2.49 10.74 -3.71
CA CYS A 141 3.85 10.29 -3.40
C CYS A 141 4.48 9.53 -4.58
N SER A 142 5.80 9.57 -4.70
CA SER A 142 6.58 8.81 -5.71
C SER A 142 7.83 8.22 -5.07
N VAL A 143 8.08 6.92 -5.29
CA VAL A 143 9.26 6.24 -4.74
C VAL A 143 9.89 5.36 -5.80
N SER A 144 11.20 5.49 -5.97
CA SER A 144 12.02 4.58 -6.76
C SER A 144 12.69 3.55 -5.86
N ARG A 145 12.62 2.26 -6.20
CA ARG A 145 13.56 1.25 -5.72
C ARG A 145 14.91 1.51 -6.39
N SER A 146 15.86 2.12 -5.68
CA SER A 146 17.20 2.33 -6.24
C SER A 146 17.87 0.96 -6.49
N HIS A 147 18.32 0.73 -7.72
CA HIS A 147 19.29 -0.32 -8.00
C HIS A 147 20.62 0.11 -7.38
N ARG A 148 21.13 -0.64 -6.39
CA ARG A 148 22.48 -0.56 -5.79
C ARG A 148 23.15 0.83 -5.77
N ALA A 149 23.36 1.38 -4.59
CA ALA A 149 24.70 1.88 -4.31
C ALA A 149 25.60 0.63 -4.20
N SER A 150 26.50 0.46 -5.16
CA SER A 150 27.56 -0.54 -5.05
C SER A 150 28.42 -0.14 -3.85
N TRP A 151 28.32 -0.88 -2.75
CA TRP A 151 29.33 -0.87 -1.68
C TRP A 151 30.32 -1.99 -1.95
#